data_AF-A0ABD1PLL9-F1
#
_entry.id   AF-A0ABD1PLL9-F1
#
_cell.length_a   1.000
_cell.length_b   1.000
_cell.length_c   1.000
_cell.angle_alpha   90.00
_cell.angle_beta   90.00
_cell.angle_gamma   90.00
#
_symmetry.space_group_name_H-M   'P 1'
#
loop_
_entity.id
_entity.type
_entity.pdbx_description
1 polymer ?
#
loop_
_entity_poly.entity_id
_entity_poly.type
_entity_poly.pdbx_seq_one_letter_code
_entity_poly.pdbx_strand_id
1 'polypeptide(L)'
;MGEKRMSGLDCFVLKLSADHTDLVERSDNTAEMIKHVLFGYFSQRSGLLVYLEDSYLTRIQSPGSRPTYWETSMGTKVEDYRSLEGMMIAHSGQSNVIITRFGDNLKEGPAITRMEETYTIDDLAVNVPGLSIDSFIPPEEMQKDYPQENLDWRSPLHT
;
A
#
# COMPACT_ATOMS: atom_id res chain seq x y z
N MET A 1 11.46 -4.47 16.52
CA MET A 1 11.82 -5.52 15.54
C MET A 1 12.00 -6.81 16.28
N GLY A 2 11.64 -7.95 15.68
CA GLY A 2 11.71 -9.23 16.35
C GLY A 2 11.40 -10.39 15.41
N GLU A 3 11.59 -11.59 15.91
CA GLU A 3 11.28 -12.84 15.24
C GLU A 3 9.88 -13.30 15.64
N LYS A 4 9.09 -13.75 14.66
CA LYS A 4 7.74 -14.26 14.89
C LYS A 4 7.49 -15.44 13.98
N ARG A 5 6.81 -16.46 14.50
CA ARG A 5 6.30 -17.55 13.68
C ARG A 5 4.94 -17.18 13.10
N MET A 6 4.84 -17.11 11.77
CA MET A 6 3.60 -16.81 11.04
C MET A 6 3.29 -17.97 10.11
N SER A 7 2.09 -18.54 10.20
CA SER A 7 1.64 -19.67 9.35
C SER A 7 2.64 -20.83 9.30
N GLY A 8 3.32 -21.10 10.42
CA GLY A 8 4.32 -22.16 10.54
C GLY A 8 5.73 -21.79 10.11
N LEU A 9 5.94 -20.62 9.49
CA LEU A 9 7.23 -20.11 9.01
C LEU A 9 7.89 -19.17 10.02
N ASP A 10 9.19 -19.31 10.21
CA ASP A 10 9.99 -18.36 10.99
C ASP A 10 10.23 -17.09 10.16
N CYS A 11 9.82 -15.96 10.71
CA CYS A 11 9.87 -14.68 10.05
C CYS A 11 10.61 -13.64 10.88
N PHE A 12 11.23 -12.67 10.22
CA PHE A 12 11.60 -11.40 10.85
C PHE A 12 10.56 -10.33 10.47
N VAL A 13 10.33 -9.39 11.39
CA VAL A 13 9.31 -8.35 11.23
C VAL A 13 9.96 -6.98 11.06
N LEU A 14 9.67 -6.34 9.93
CA LEU A 14 10.04 -4.95 9.67
C LEU A 14 8.82 -4.05 9.84
N LYS A 15 9.01 -2.93 10.53
CA LYS A 15 7.97 -1.90 10.69
C LYS A 15 8.38 -0.69 9.88
N LEU A 16 7.47 -0.19 9.06
CA LEU A 16 7.59 1.09 8.37
C LEU A 16 6.50 2.03 8.91
N SER A 17 6.85 3.28 9.19
CA SER A 17 5.88 4.30 9.57
C SER A 17 6.13 5.51 8.68
N ALA A 18 5.09 6.02 8.04
CA ALA A 18 5.19 7.26 7.27
C ALA A 18 5.60 8.40 8.21
N ASP A 19 6.49 9.26 7.73
CA ASP A 19 6.88 10.43 8.49
C ASP A 19 5.85 11.55 8.35
N HIS A 20 6.04 12.65 9.09
CA HIS A 20 5.10 13.77 9.04
C HIS A 20 5.02 14.42 7.65
N THR A 21 6.13 14.47 6.91
CA THR A 21 6.18 15.09 5.58
C THR A 21 5.35 14.27 4.60
N ASP A 22 5.53 12.95 4.60
CA ASP A 22 4.77 11.99 3.78
C ASP A 22 3.26 12.08 4.07
N LEU A 23 2.90 12.21 5.35
CA LEU A 23 1.50 12.31 5.79
C LEU A 23 0.86 13.61 5.32
N VAL A 24 1.57 14.73 5.39
CA VAL A 24 1.09 16.04 4.93
C VAL A 24 0.94 16.09 3.41
N GLU A 25 1.89 15.53 2.65
CA GLU A 25 1.80 15.49 1.18
C GLU A 25 0.57 14.73 0.68
N ARG A 26 0.15 13.72 1.45
CA ARG A 26 -1.05 12.90 1.17
C ARG A 26 -2.34 13.45 1.79
N SER A 27 -2.29 14.65 2.38
CA SER A 27 -3.44 15.32 2.98
C SER A 27 -3.95 16.45 2.09
N ASP A 28 -5.21 16.82 2.25
CA ASP A 28 -5.82 18.00 1.65
C ASP A 28 -6.65 18.80 2.66
N ASN A 29 -7.34 19.84 2.19
CA ASN A 29 -8.12 20.75 3.04
C ASN A 29 -9.26 20.06 3.81
N THR A 30 -9.67 18.88 3.39
CA THR A 30 -10.81 18.12 3.93
C THR A 30 -10.41 16.77 4.51
N ALA A 31 -9.29 16.19 4.10
CA ALA A 31 -8.79 14.89 4.54
C ALA A 31 -7.34 14.99 5.02
N GLU A 32 -7.14 14.77 6.31
CA GLU A 32 -5.84 14.76 6.98
C GLU A 32 -5.42 13.31 7.27
N MET A 33 -4.30 12.86 6.69
CA MET A 33 -3.70 11.57 7.04
C MET A 33 -2.92 11.71 8.35
N ILE A 34 -3.42 11.11 9.43
CA ILE A 34 -2.83 11.22 10.76
C ILE A 34 -1.74 10.18 10.97
N LYS A 35 -1.92 8.98 10.41
CA LYS A 35 -1.01 7.86 10.62
C LYS A 35 -1.09 6.89 9.47
N HIS A 36 0.08 6.40 9.06
CA HIS A 36 0.22 5.23 8.21
C HIS A 36 1.37 4.37 8.73
N VAL A 37 1.08 3.12 9.08
CA VAL A 37 2.08 2.18 9.61
C VAL A 37 1.88 0.82 8.95
N LEU A 38 2.98 0.24 8.46
CA LEU A 38 3.02 -1.09 7.90
C LEU A 38 3.94 -2.01 8.72
N PHE A 39 3.59 -3.29 8.76
CA PHE A 39 4.44 -4.36 9.25
C PHE A 39 4.58 -5.43 8.17
N GLY A 40 5.80 -5.61 7.67
CA GLY A 40 6.14 -6.70 6.75
C GLY A 40 6.71 -7.89 7.51
N TYR A 41 6.16 -9.07 7.26
CA TYR A 41 6.65 -10.34 7.78
C TYR A 41 7.40 -11.06 6.68
N PHE A 42 8.71 -11.25 6.86
CA PHE A 42 9.58 -11.82 5.84
C PHE A 42 10.11 -13.17 6.31
N SER A 43 10.04 -14.19 5.47
CA SER A 43 10.61 -15.50 5.77
C SER A 43 12.10 -15.37 6.02
N GLN A 44 12.59 -15.86 7.17
CA GLN A 44 14.03 -15.85 7.45
C GLN A 44 14.82 -16.73 6.46
N ARG A 45 14.18 -17.77 5.92
CA ARG A 45 14.81 -18.71 4.99
C ARG A 45 14.99 -18.13 3.59
N SER A 46 13.96 -17.47 3.05
CA SER A 46 13.97 -16.99 1.66
C SER A 46 14.07 -15.48 1.50
N GLY A 47 13.86 -14.71 2.57
CA GLY A 47 13.76 -13.25 2.53
C GLY A 47 12.47 -12.73 1.89
N LEU A 48 11.55 -13.59 1.46
CA LEU A 48 10.30 -13.19 0.79
C LEU A 48 9.25 -12.74 1.80
N LEU A 49 8.45 -11.74 1.43
CA LEU A 49 7.30 -11.27 2.19
C LEU A 49 6.24 -12.37 2.24
N VAL A 50 5.77 -12.74 3.43
CA VAL A 50 4.73 -13.76 3.61
C VAL A 50 3.40 -13.15 4.06
N TYR A 51 3.46 -12.02 4.74
CA TYR A 51 2.31 -11.31 5.26
C TYR A 51 2.61 -9.83 5.41
N LEU A 52 1.62 -8.99 5.16
CA LEU A 52 1.67 -7.55 5.32
C LEU A 52 0.51 -7.10 6.20
N GLU A 53 0.80 -6.40 7.28
CA GLU A 53 -0.21 -5.62 8.00
C GLU A 53 -0.05 -4.15 7.64
N ASP A 54 -1.17 -3.49 7.38
CA ASP A 54 -1.22 -2.08 7.03
C ASP A 54 -2.33 -1.37 7.84
N SER A 55 -2.04 -0.18 8.34
CA SER A 55 -2.93 0.60 9.18
C SER A 55 -2.88 2.08 8.83
N TYR A 56 -4.04 2.62 8.48
CA TYR A 56 -4.27 4.03 8.15
C TYR A 56 -5.21 4.66 9.15
N LEU A 57 -4.95 5.91 9.55
CA LEU A 57 -5.89 6.76 10.25
C LEU A 57 -6.02 8.08 9.50
N THR A 58 -7.22 8.37 9.03
CA THR A 58 -7.55 9.62 8.33
C THR A 58 -8.62 10.37 9.10
N ARG A 59 -8.43 11.68 9.27
CA ARG A 59 -9.47 12.59 9.74
C ARG A 59 -10.07 13.30 8.54
N ILE A 60 -11.38 13.21 8.41
CA ILE A 60 -12.16 13.90 7.39
C ILE A 60 -12.98 14.98 8.08
N GLN A 61 -12.86 16.21 7.60
CA GLN A 61 -13.65 17.34 8.07
C GLN A 61 -13.95 18.30 6.93
N SER A 62 -15.23 18.41 6.58
CA SER A 62 -15.69 19.47 5.68
C SER A 62 -15.84 20.78 6.44
N PRO A 63 -15.71 21.95 5.78
CA PRO A 63 -15.95 23.23 6.42
C PRO A 63 -17.33 23.30 7.09
N GLY A 64 -17.36 23.66 8.37
CA GLY A 64 -18.60 23.74 9.15
C GLY A 64 -19.13 22.41 9.71
N SER A 65 -18.47 21.27 9.44
CA SER A 65 -18.82 19.98 10.04
C SER A 65 -17.93 19.64 11.24
N ARG A 66 -18.36 18.69 12.07
CA ARG A 66 -17.48 18.04 13.04
C ARG A 66 -16.56 17.05 12.32
N PRO A 67 -15.37 16.76 12.87
CA PRO A 67 -14.48 15.78 12.28
C PRO A 67 -15.03 14.36 12.43
N THR A 68 -14.83 13.57 11.38
CA THR A 68 -15.03 12.11 11.36
C THR A 68 -13.66 11.45 11.16
N TYR A 69 -13.43 10.32 11.81
CA TYR A 69 -12.21 9.55 11.71
C TYR A 69 -12.50 8.22 11.02
N TRP A 70 -11.54 7.81 10.19
CA TRP A 70 -11.56 6.55 9.47
C TRP A 70 -10.26 5.82 9.78
N GLU A 71 -10.38 4.67 10.44
CA GLU A 71 -9.27 3.74 10.64
C GLU A 71 -9.44 2.56 9.69
N THR A 72 -8.46 2.34 8.82
CA THR A 72 -8.42 1.15 7.97
C THR A 72 -7.30 0.26 8.47
N SER A 73 -7.63 -0.98 8.83
CA SER A 73 -6.67 -2.03 9.14
C SER A 73 -6.78 -3.13 8.10
N MET A 74 -5.66 -3.47 7.47
CA MET A 74 -5.57 -4.48 6.42
C MET A 74 -4.52 -5.52 6.80
N GLY A 75 -4.83 -6.77 6.52
CA GLY A 75 -3.90 -7.89 6.62
C GLY A 75 -3.90 -8.68 5.33
N THR A 76 -2.74 -8.77 4.68
CA THR A 76 -2.60 -9.41 3.37
C THR A 76 -1.60 -10.55 3.42
N LYS A 77 -2.04 -11.74 3.05
CA LYS A 77 -1.21 -12.90 2.82
C LYS A 77 -0.71 -12.89 1.39
N VAL A 78 0.59 -13.13 1.20
CA VAL A 78 1.26 -13.09 -0.10
C VAL A 78 1.80 -14.47 -0.42
N GLU A 79 1.39 -15.03 -1.56
CA GLU A 79 1.58 -16.45 -1.87
C GLU A 79 1.95 -16.71 -3.34
N ASP A 80 2.23 -17.99 -3.63
CA ASP A 80 2.52 -18.48 -4.98
C ASP A 80 3.67 -17.71 -5.65
N TYR A 81 4.79 -17.65 -4.94
CA TYR A 81 6.01 -17.09 -5.48
C TYR A 81 6.57 -18.00 -6.57
N ARG A 82 6.67 -17.49 -7.80
CA ARG A 82 7.27 -18.18 -8.94
C ARG A 82 8.45 -17.36 -9.47
N SER A 83 9.43 -18.05 -10.05
CA SER A 83 10.60 -17.39 -10.66
C SER A 83 10.26 -16.86 -12.04
N LEU A 84 10.53 -15.57 -12.27
CA LEU A 84 10.46 -14.91 -13.57
C LEU A 84 11.74 -14.11 -13.76
N GLU A 85 12.53 -14.45 -14.79
CA GLU A 85 13.82 -13.80 -15.10
C GLU A 85 14.79 -13.69 -13.90
N GLY A 86 14.75 -14.67 -12.98
CA GLY A 86 15.59 -14.69 -11.78
C GLY A 86 15.01 -13.94 -10.57
N MET A 87 13.83 -13.33 -10.70
CA MET A 87 13.10 -12.69 -9.61
C MET A 87 11.95 -13.57 -9.12
N MET A 88 11.76 -13.66 -7.81
CA MET A 88 10.60 -14.35 -7.23
C MET A 88 9.42 -13.39 -7.12
N ILE A 89 8.34 -13.66 -7.86
CA ILE A 89 7.14 -12.81 -7.91
C ILE A 89 5.95 -13.61 -7.38
N ALA A 90 5.20 -13.01 -6.45
CA ALA A 90 3.97 -13.58 -5.92
C ALA A 90 2.85 -13.51 -6.95
N HIS A 91 2.20 -14.64 -7.22
CA HIS A 91 1.10 -14.74 -8.18
C HIS A 91 -0.27 -14.79 -7.52
N SER A 92 -0.35 -14.83 -6.19
CA SER A 92 -1.63 -14.78 -5.50
C SER A 92 -1.52 -14.19 -4.11
N GLY A 93 -2.67 -13.87 -3.54
CA GLY A 93 -2.77 -13.48 -2.16
C GLY A 93 -4.20 -13.26 -1.72
N GLN A 94 -4.35 -12.98 -0.43
CA GLN A 94 -5.63 -12.74 0.20
C GLN A 94 -5.51 -11.59 1.18
N SER A 95 -6.39 -10.61 1.06
CA SER A 95 -6.46 -9.44 1.94
C SER A 95 -7.75 -9.46 2.75
N ASN A 96 -7.64 -9.17 4.04
CA ASN A 96 -8.78 -8.89 4.91
C ASN A 96 -8.68 -7.44 5.38
N VAL A 97 -9.75 -6.67 5.23
CA VAL A 97 -9.79 -5.24 5.54
C VAL A 97 -10.90 -4.96 6.52
N ILE A 98 -10.60 -4.16 7.54
CA ILE A 98 -11.57 -3.61 8.47
C ILE A 98 -11.48 -2.09 8.39
N ILE A 99 -12.60 -1.45 8.06
CA ILE A 99 -12.73 -0.01 8.00
C ILE A 99 -13.66 0.41 9.14
N THR A 100 -13.11 1.14 10.11
CA THR A 100 -13.84 1.64 11.27
C THR A 100 -13.99 3.15 11.15
N ARG A 101 -15.24 3.61 11.08
CA ARG A 101 -15.58 5.03 11.11
C ARG A 101 -16.10 5.42 12.49
N PHE A 102 -15.53 6.48 13.06
CA PHE A 102 -15.92 7.00 14.36
C PHE A 102 -15.80 8.54 14.41
N GLY A 103 -16.31 9.17 15.46
CA GLY A 103 -16.42 10.64 15.54
C GLY A 103 -17.82 11.16 15.20
N ASP A 104 -17.94 12.48 14.98
CA ASP A 104 -19.19 13.19 14.65
C ASP A 104 -20.47 12.74 15.41
N ASN A 105 -20.45 12.75 16.76
CA ASN A 105 -21.63 12.45 17.59
C ASN A 105 -22.44 11.23 17.12
N LEU A 106 -21.79 10.18 16.60
CA LEU A 106 -22.46 8.93 16.25
C LEU A 106 -23.17 8.39 17.50
N LYS A 107 -24.48 8.67 17.61
CA LYS A 107 -25.32 8.18 18.73
C LYS A 107 -25.31 6.66 18.83
N GLU A 108 -24.94 6.00 17.74
CA GLU A 108 -24.95 4.55 17.53
C GLU A 108 -23.56 3.90 17.67
N GLY A 109 -22.52 4.68 17.99
CA GLY A 109 -21.14 4.16 18.13
C GLY A 109 -20.38 4.04 16.80
N PRO A 110 -19.21 3.38 16.78
CA PRO A 110 -18.39 3.24 15.58
C PRO A 110 -19.09 2.37 14.53
N ALA A 111 -19.07 2.82 13.27
CA ALA A 111 -19.54 2.03 12.13
C ALA A 111 -18.37 1.21 11.57
N ILE A 112 -18.56 -0.11 11.45
CA ILE A 112 -17.50 -1.04 11.01
C ILE A 112 -17.92 -1.71 9.71
N THR A 113 -17.07 -1.60 8.69
CA THR A 113 -17.18 -2.32 7.42
C THR A 113 -16.04 -3.34 7.33
N ARG A 114 -16.33 -4.54 6.83
CA ARG A 114 -15.34 -5.58 6.57
C ARG A 114 -15.34 -5.93 5.10
N MET A 115 -14.15 -6.17 4.54
CA MET A 115 -13.96 -6.57 3.15
C MET A 115 -12.94 -7.70 3.10
N GLU A 116 -13.14 -8.63 2.18
CA GLU A 116 -12.20 -9.71 1.88
C GLU A 116 -11.92 -9.69 0.38
N GLU A 117 -10.65 -9.83 0.02
CA GLU A 117 -10.18 -9.88 -1.36
C GLU A 117 -9.29 -11.10 -1.51
N THR A 118 -9.44 -11.81 -2.63
CA THR A 118 -8.49 -12.84 -3.07
C THR A 118 -8.11 -12.51 -4.50
N TYR A 119 -6.81 -12.45 -4.78
CA TYR A 119 -6.29 -12.12 -6.09
C TYR A 119 -5.41 -13.23 -6.63
N THR A 120 -5.43 -13.39 -7.95
CA THR A 120 -4.55 -14.28 -8.72
C THR A 120 -4.02 -13.54 -9.93
N ILE A 121 -2.77 -13.79 -10.27
CA ILE A 121 -2.07 -13.25 -11.44
C ILE A 121 -1.73 -14.43 -12.33
N ASP A 122 -2.35 -14.47 -13.49
CA ASP A 122 -2.17 -15.58 -14.43
C ASP A 122 -0.92 -15.40 -15.28
N ASP A 123 -0.75 -14.21 -15.87
CA ASP A 123 0.34 -13.89 -16.78
C ASP A 123 1.15 -12.67 -16.33
N LEU A 124 2.47 -12.77 -16.48
CA LEU A 124 3.42 -11.69 -16.26
C LEU A 124 4.31 -11.53 -17.48
N ALA A 125 4.56 -10.29 -17.86
CA ALA A 125 5.51 -9.94 -18.90
C ALA A 125 6.44 -8.83 -18.39
N VAL A 126 7.72 -8.98 -18.69
CA VAL A 126 8.76 -7.99 -18.36
C VAL A 126 9.20 -7.31 -19.64
N ASN A 127 9.55 -6.03 -19.57
CA ASN A 127 10.03 -5.25 -20.72
C ASN A 127 9.06 -5.29 -21.92
N VAL A 128 7.77 -5.12 -21.64
CA VAL A 128 6.69 -5.22 -22.64
C VAL A 128 6.93 -4.24 -23.79
N PRO A 129 7.13 -4.72 -25.03
CA PRO A 129 7.34 -3.85 -26.19
C PRO A 129 6.16 -2.92 -26.44
N GLY A 130 6.44 -1.64 -26.72
CA GLY A 130 5.41 -0.64 -26.99
C GLY A 130 4.90 0.09 -25.75
N LEU A 131 5.29 -0.31 -24.54
CA LEU A 131 5.04 0.45 -23.33
C LEU A 131 6.03 1.63 -23.25
N SER A 132 5.52 2.85 -23.12
CA SER A 132 6.32 4.08 -23.00
C SER A 132 5.82 4.95 -21.84
N ILE A 133 6.54 6.04 -21.53
CA ILE A 133 6.08 7.01 -20.52
C ILE A 133 4.71 7.60 -20.87
N ASP A 134 4.40 7.73 -22.16
CA ASP A 134 3.12 8.22 -22.66
C ASP A 134 1.97 7.24 -22.41
N SER A 135 2.26 6.02 -21.92
CA SER A 135 1.23 5.07 -21.47
C SER A 135 0.75 5.35 -20.03
N PHE A 136 1.46 6.21 -19.28
CA PHE A 136 1.20 6.50 -17.87
C PHE A 136 0.75 7.95 -17.68
N ILE A 137 -0.29 8.35 -18.40
CA ILE A 137 -0.82 9.71 -18.36
C ILE A 137 -1.70 9.87 -17.12
N PRO A 138 -1.45 10.86 -16.24
CA PRO A 138 -2.29 11.10 -15.07
C PRO A 138 -3.69 11.59 -15.50
N PRO A 139 -4.72 11.38 -14.66
CA PRO A 139 -6.04 12.00 -14.88
C PRO A 139 -5.92 13.53 -15.06
N GLU A 140 -6.78 14.12 -15.91
CA GLU A 140 -6.74 15.57 -16.19
C GLU A 140 -6.83 16.42 -14.92
N GLU A 141 -7.59 15.98 -13.92
CA GLU A 141 -7.74 16.70 -12.64
C GLU A 141 -6.48 16.66 -11.75
N MET A 142 -5.49 15.84 -12.09
CA MET A 142 -4.23 15.65 -11.35
C MET A 142 -3.03 16.35 -11.97
N GLN A 143 -3.20 17.14 -13.04
CA GLN A 143 -2.14 17.99 -13.58
C GLN A 143 -1.81 19.14 -12.59
N LYS A 144 -1.09 18.80 -11.52
CA LYS A 144 -0.29 19.79 -10.79
C LYS A 144 0.92 20.11 -11.67
N ASP A 145 1.31 21.38 -11.73
CA ASP A 145 2.49 21.86 -12.45
C ASP A 145 3.78 21.23 -11.89
N TYR A 146 4.05 19.97 -12.19
CA TYR A 146 5.33 19.35 -11.94
C TYR A 146 6.30 19.82 -13.03
N PRO A 147 7.43 20.45 -12.70
CA PRO A 147 8.46 20.72 -13.69
C PRO A 147 8.89 19.37 -14.28
N GLN A 148 8.89 19.27 -15.61
CA GLN A 148 9.44 18.11 -16.32
C GLN A 148 10.92 17.96 -15.98
N GLU A 149 11.25 17.20 -14.95
CA GLU A 149 12.61 16.68 -14.81
C GLU A 149 12.80 15.62 -15.91
N ASN A 150 13.68 15.94 -16.85
CA ASN A 150 14.20 14.98 -17.84
C ASN A 150 14.93 13.86 -17.08
N LEU A 151 14.19 12.85 -16.66
CA LEU A 151 14.76 11.58 -16.21
C LEU A 151 15.21 10.83 -17.46
N ASP A 152 16.45 11.08 -17.89
CA ASP A 152 17.12 10.29 -18.93
C ASP A 152 17.42 8.87 -18.38
N TRP A 153 16.45 7.96 -18.50
CA TRP A 153 16.61 6.55 -18.11
C TRP A 153 17.28 5.68 -19.20
N ARG A 154 18.11 6.28 -20.07
CA ARG A 154 18.94 5.50 -20.99
C ARG A 154 20.07 4.81 -20.22
N SER A 155 19.91 3.52 -19.96
CA SER A 155 21.03 2.67 -19.55
C SER A 155 22.09 2.63 -20.67
N PRO A 156 23.38 2.89 -20.39
CA PRO A 156 24.44 2.63 -21.35
C PRO A 156 24.77 1.14 -21.31
N LEU A 157 24.04 0.33 -22.09
CA LEU A 157 24.51 -1.01 -22.44
C LEU A 157 25.44 -0.89 -23.64
N HIS A 158 26.73 -0.63 -23.37
CA HIS A 158 27.90 -0.99 -24.19
C HIS A 158 29.11 -0.76 -23.27
N THR A 159 29.82 -1.79 -22.80
CA THR A 159 30.81 -2.57 -23.56
C THR A 159 31.09 -3.88 -22.83
#